data_AF-A0AAE0AIF9-F1
#
_entry.id   AF-A0AAE0AIF9-F1
#
_cell.length_a   1.000
_cell.length_b   1.000
_cell.length_c   1.000
_cell.angle_alpha   90.00
_cell.angle_beta   90.00
_cell.angle_gamma   90.00
#
_symmetry.space_group_name_H-M   'P 1'
#
loop_
_entity.id
_entity.type
_entity.pdbx_description
1 polymer ?
#
loop_
_entity_poly.entity_id
_entity_poly.type
_entity_poly.pdbx_seq_one_letter_code
_entity_poly.pdbx_strand_id
1 'polypeptide(L)'
;MIGNKVPQQIVIEVGDIFKRILKETEKVRDENTNDMSVLQAISIVLDKHPELRQEGLAHEVLQWYICRMEAWFAVDADMISLKFWDQEDVLTGGHGLMVQGYDPVIKALAKDIDIRLNHRVAKISNGCNKAMVTLEDGRNFVADAAIVTVPIGILKANLIQFEPKLPEWKVAAISELGMGNENKIALRFDRVFWPNVELLGIVAPTSYACGYFLNLHKATGHPVLVYMAAGRFAYDLEKLPDDSAANFAMSQLKKMFPDATEPVQYLVSRWGTDPNSLGCYSYDVVGMPSDLYERLRAPLGNLFFGGEALSMDHQGSVHGAYSAGIMAAQNCERHLLNRLGNLEKLQLDSFRHEILETAFPLQISRM
;
A
#
# COMPACT_ATOMS: atom_id res chain seq x y z
N MET A 1 -8.45 30.11 -19.24
CA MET A 1 -9.68 29.35 -19.56
C MET A 1 -10.03 28.49 -18.36
N ILE A 2 -11.19 28.69 -17.75
CA ILE A 2 -11.64 27.89 -16.60
C ILE A 2 -12.34 26.66 -17.19
N GLY A 3 -11.67 25.51 -17.21
CA GLY A 3 -12.38 24.23 -17.33
C GLY A 3 -13.43 24.11 -16.22
N ASN A 4 -14.45 23.26 -16.39
CA ASN A 4 -15.61 23.13 -15.49
C ASN A 4 -15.21 22.81 -14.04
N LYS A 5 -14.75 23.81 -13.29
CA LYS A 5 -14.28 23.65 -11.92
C LYS A 5 -15.49 23.41 -11.04
N VAL A 6 -15.47 22.30 -10.30
CA VAL A 6 -16.47 22.02 -9.27
C VAL A 6 -16.45 23.17 -8.24
N PRO A 7 -17.60 23.81 -7.94
CA PRO A 7 -17.68 24.82 -6.91
C PRO A 7 -17.19 24.28 -5.57
N GLN A 8 -16.28 25.00 -4.92
CA GLN A 8 -15.65 24.56 -3.66
C GLN A 8 -16.68 24.31 -2.55
N GLN A 9 -17.78 25.07 -2.54
CA GLN A 9 -18.86 24.89 -1.58
C GLN A 9 -19.51 23.50 -1.68
N ILE A 10 -19.76 23.02 -2.91
CA ILE A 10 -20.31 21.66 -3.13
C ILE A 10 -19.32 20.60 -2.62
N VAL A 11 -18.02 20.79 -2.85
CA VAL A 11 -16.99 19.86 -2.35
C VAL A 11 -17.03 19.77 -0.83
N ILE A 12 -17.09 20.92 -0.14
CA ILE A 12 -17.15 20.96 1.34
C ILE A 12 -18.42 20.30 1.86
N GLU A 13 -19.59 20.68 1.32
CA GLU A 13 -20.89 20.15 1.75
C GLU A 13 -21.00 18.64 1.55
N VAL A 14 -20.61 18.15 0.36
CA VAL A 14 -20.63 16.71 0.08
C VAL A 14 -19.59 15.97 0.92
N GLY A 15 -18.44 16.58 1.21
CA GLY A 15 -17.45 16.01 2.13
C GLY A 15 -18.00 15.82 3.55
N ASP A 16 -18.77 16.77 4.06
CA ASP A 16 -19.43 16.64 5.36
C ASP A 16 -20.58 15.62 5.34
N ILE A 17 -21.31 15.52 4.22
CA ILE A 17 -22.30 14.45 4.00
C ILE A 17 -21.61 13.08 3.97
N PHE A 18 -20.48 12.93 3.29
CA PHE A 18 -19.73 11.68 3.25
C PHE A 18 -19.26 11.25 4.64
N LYS A 19 -18.75 12.17 5.46
CA LYS A 19 -18.42 11.89 6.87
C LYS A 19 -19.64 11.43 7.67
N ARG A 20 -20.81 12.06 7.45
CA ARG A 20 -22.07 11.63 8.10
C ARG A 20 -22.48 10.23 7.65
N ILE A 21 -22.37 9.93 6.35
CA ILE A 21 -22.63 8.58 5.82
C ILE A 21 -21.72 7.57 6.52
N LEU A 22 -20.40 7.79 6.57
CA LEU A 22 -19.46 6.90 7.23
C LEU A 22 -19.80 6.70 8.71
N LYS A 23 -20.16 7.77 9.44
CA LYS A 23 -20.61 7.66 10.82
C LYS A 23 -21.88 6.81 10.98
N GLU A 24 -22.83 6.90 10.05
CA GLU A 24 -24.01 6.01 10.07
C GLU A 24 -23.65 4.56 9.69
N THR A 25 -22.61 4.33 8.90
CA THR A 25 -22.12 2.96 8.63
C THR A 25 -21.57 2.28 9.89
N GLU A 26 -21.05 3.03 10.86
CA GLU A 26 -20.66 2.48 12.17
C GLU A 26 -21.86 1.87 12.91
N LYS A 27 -23.04 2.51 12.83
CA LYS A 27 -24.26 1.94 13.41
C LYS A 27 -24.70 0.70 12.66
N VAL A 28 -24.60 0.70 11.34
CA VAL A 28 -24.87 -0.51 10.52
C VAL A 28 -23.94 -1.64 10.94
N ARG A 29 -22.65 -1.36 11.17
CA ARG A 29 -21.68 -2.34 11.69
C ARG A 29 -22.13 -2.90 13.04
N ASP A 30 -22.49 -2.04 13.99
CA ASP A 30 -22.85 -2.45 15.35
C ASP A 30 -24.18 -3.25 15.40
N GLU A 31 -25.10 -2.98 14.48
CA GLU A 31 -26.38 -3.68 14.34
C GLU A 31 -26.26 -5.07 13.67
N ASN A 32 -25.13 -5.39 13.03
CA ASN A 32 -24.96 -6.60 12.24
C ASN A 32 -23.85 -7.50 12.79
N THR A 33 -24.17 -8.78 13.02
CA THR A 33 -23.19 -9.76 13.51
C THR A 33 -22.18 -10.17 12.43
N ASN A 34 -22.63 -10.26 11.18
CA ASN A 34 -21.80 -10.64 10.05
C ASN A 34 -21.18 -9.39 9.42
N ASP A 35 -19.92 -9.52 9.02
CA ASP A 35 -19.24 -8.46 8.29
C ASP A 35 -19.83 -8.27 6.89
N MET A 36 -19.68 -7.06 6.36
CA MET A 36 -20.14 -6.67 5.03
C MET A 36 -19.17 -5.65 4.43
N SER A 37 -19.32 -5.33 3.15
CA SER A 37 -18.45 -4.30 2.56
C SER A 37 -18.87 -2.89 2.94
N VAL A 38 -17.91 -1.96 2.93
CA VAL A 38 -18.21 -0.53 3.12
C VAL A 38 -19.22 -0.04 2.09
N LEU A 39 -19.15 -0.49 0.82
CA LEU A 39 -20.14 -0.12 -0.20
C LEU A 39 -21.56 -0.63 0.12
N GLN A 40 -21.67 -1.86 0.63
CA GLN A 40 -22.96 -2.40 1.08
C GLN A 40 -23.51 -1.57 2.24
N ALA A 41 -22.66 -1.20 3.20
CA ALA A 41 -23.05 -0.36 4.34
C ALA A 41 -23.53 1.03 3.90
N ILE A 42 -22.79 1.68 2.98
CA ILE A 42 -23.17 2.97 2.38
C ILE A 42 -24.55 2.86 1.71
N SER A 43 -24.80 1.77 0.99
CA SER A 43 -26.10 1.54 0.34
C SER A 43 -27.24 1.44 1.37
N ILE A 44 -27.04 0.68 2.45
CA ILE A 44 -28.01 0.56 3.56
C ILE A 44 -28.25 1.93 4.21
N VAL A 45 -27.20 2.72 4.45
CA VAL A 45 -27.33 4.07 5.01
C VAL A 45 -28.15 4.97 4.09
N LEU A 46 -27.89 4.97 2.79
CA LEU A 46 -28.62 5.80 1.83
C LEU A 46 -30.08 5.37 1.65
N ASP A 47 -30.42 4.11 1.94
CA ASP A 47 -31.79 3.62 1.98
C ASP A 47 -32.51 4.03 3.27
N LYS A 48 -31.82 3.98 4.43
CA LYS A 48 -32.35 4.44 5.73
C LYS A 48 -32.46 5.97 5.81
N HIS A 49 -31.57 6.69 5.13
CA HIS A 49 -31.43 8.14 5.17
C HIS A 49 -31.47 8.75 3.76
N PRO A 50 -32.65 8.80 3.09
CA PRO A 50 -32.77 9.35 1.74
C PRO A 50 -32.29 10.80 1.61
N GLU A 51 -32.30 11.57 2.69
CA GLU A 51 -31.78 12.95 2.74
C GLU A 51 -30.27 13.07 2.53
N LEU A 52 -29.52 11.97 2.69
CA LEU A 52 -28.07 11.93 2.43
C LEU A 52 -27.75 11.65 0.96
N ARG A 53 -28.74 11.26 0.15
CA ARG A 53 -28.53 10.99 -1.28
C ARG A 53 -28.17 12.26 -2.03
N GLN A 54 -27.21 12.12 -2.93
CA GLN A 54 -26.73 13.21 -3.79
C GLN A 54 -27.15 12.94 -5.23
N GLU A 55 -27.42 14.01 -5.98
CA GLU A 55 -27.79 13.97 -7.39
C GLU A 55 -26.90 14.92 -8.22
N GLY A 56 -26.86 14.69 -9.54
CA GLY A 56 -26.10 15.52 -10.48
C GLY A 56 -24.63 15.67 -10.07
N LEU A 57 -24.12 16.90 -10.09
CA LEU A 57 -22.71 17.16 -9.75
C LEU A 57 -22.35 16.78 -8.31
N ALA A 58 -23.28 16.93 -7.35
CA ALA A 58 -23.02 16.52 -5.96
C ALA A 58 -22.84 15.00 -5.84
N HIS A 59 -23.54 14.22 -6.66
CA HIS A 59 -23.33 12.79 -6.77
C HIS A 59 -21.93 12.46 -7.29
N GLU A 60 -21.48 13.12 -8.35
CA GLU A 60 -20.14 12.89 -8.90
C GLU A 60 -19.03 13.24 -7.88
N VAL A 61 -19.25 14.27 -7.05
CA VAL A 61 -18.35 14.61 -5.94
C VAL A 61 -18.38 13.53 -4.86
N LEU A 62 -19.54 12.95 -4.53
CA LEU A 62 -19.64 11.83 -3.59
C LEU A 62 -18.88 10.61 -4.11
N GLN A 63 -19.00 10.30 -5.40
CA GLN A 63 -18.23 9.23 -6.05
C GLN A 63 -16.72 9.49 -5.98
N TRP A 64 -16.28 10.74 -6.07
CA TRP A 64 -14.87 11.09 -5.90
C TRP A 64 -14.37 10.87 -4.47
N TYR A 65 -15.20 11.11 -3.45
CA TYR A 65 -14.85 10.75 -2.07
C TYR A 65 -14.74 9.24 -1.87
N ILE A 66 -15.62 8.45 -2.49
CA ILE A 66 -15.51 6.97 -2.50
C ILE A 66 -14.22 6.56 -3.22
N CYS A 67 -13.92 7.11 -4.39
CA CYS A 67 -12.67 6.86 -5.12
C CYS A 67 -11.42 7.17 -4.28
N ARG A 68 -11.44 8.25 -3.48
CA ARG A 68 -10.35 8.59 -2.55
C ARG A 68 -10.19 7.55 -1.44
N MET A 69 -11.29 6.99 -0.94
CA MET A 69 -11.27 5.89 0.02
C MET A 69 -10.70 4.61 -0.64
N GLU A 70 -11.15 4.29 -1.86
CA GLU A 70 -10.65 3.13 -2.61
C GLU A 70 -9.14 3.23 -2.89
N ALA A 71 -8.65 4.44 -3.18
CA ALA A 71 -7.22 4.70 -3.32
C ALA A 71 -6.44 4.48 -2.01
N TRP A 72 -7.04 4.82 -0.86
CA TRP A 72 -6.42 4.56 0.45
C TRP A 72 -6.13 3.07 0.66
N PHE A 73 -7.12 2.21 0.38
CA PHE A 73 -7.01 0.76 0.56
C PHE A 73 -6.51 0.00 -0.68
N ALA A 74 -6.23 0.71 -1.77
CA ALA A 74 -5.91 0.14 -3.08
C ALA A 74 -6.90 -0.93 -3.59
N VAL A 75 -8.17 -0.79 -3.21
CA VAL A 75 -9.24 -1.72 -3.58
C VAL A 75 -10.58 -1.00 -3.61
N ASP A 76 -11.49 -1.47 -4.44
CA ASP A 76 -12.85 -0.96 -4.56
C ASP A 76 -13.65 -1.13 -3.25
N ALA A 77 -14.60 -0.22 -3.00
CA ALA A 77 -15.32 -0.14 -1.74
C ALA A 77 -16.21 -1.36 -1.43
N ASP A 78 -16.48 -2.19 -2.43
CA ASP A 78 -17.21 -3.46 -2.28
C ASP A 78 -16.37 -4.60 -1.71
N MET A 79 -15.05 -4.42 -1.58
CA MET A 79 -14.11 -5.40 -1.04
C MET A 79 -13.59 -5.02 0.35
N ILE A 80 -13.73 -3.76 0.76
CA ILE A 80 -13.25 -3.23 2.04
C ILE A 80 -14.18 -3.70 3.16
N SER A 81 -13.65 -4.37 4.17
CA SER A 81 -14.39 -4.79 5.36
C SER A 81 -14.95 -3.58 6.14
N LEU A 82 -16.26 -3.54 6.36
CA LEU A 82 -16.87 -2.55 7.24
C LEU A 82 -16.40 -2.74 8.69
N LYS A 83 -16.12 -3.98 9.10
CA LYS A 83 -15.66 -4.27 10.46
C LYS A 83 -14.27 -3.72 10.76
N PHE A 84 -13.37 -3.68 9.77
CA PHE A 84 -11.95 -3.42 10.00
C PHE A 84 -11.40 -2.15 9.33
N TRP A 85 -12.13 -1.47 8.44
CA TRP A 85 -11.59 -0.34 7.66
C TRP A 85 -11.08 0.84 8.49
N ASP A 86 -11.60 1.05 9.70
CA ASP A 86 -11.28 2.19 10.57
C ASP A 86 -10.35 1.83 11.74
N GLN A 87 -9.72 0.65 11.72
CA GLN A 87 -8.89 0.14 12.83
C GLN A 87 -7.42 0.58 12.74
N GLU A 88 -7.01 1.28 11.67
CA GLU A 88 -5.65 1.79 11.53
C GLU A 88 -5.33 2.83 12.61
N ASP A 89 -4.20 2.67 13.30
CA ASP A 89 -3.70 3.68 14.24
C ASP A 89 -2.97 4.80 13.46
N VAL A 90 -3.69 5.90 13.21
CA VAL A 90 -3.18 7.05 12.48
C VAL A 90 -2.26 7.87 13.39
N LEU A 91 -0.96 7.87 13.04
CA LEU A 91 0.05 8.60 13.78
C LEU A 91 -0.21 10.12 13.82
N THR A 92 0.03 10.73 14.97
CA THR A 92 -0.10 12.18 15.14
C THR A 92 0.92 12.96 14.31
N GLY A 93 0.58 14.19 13.91
CA GLY A 93 1.49 15.11 13.20
C GLY A 93 1.16 15.38 11.73
N GLY A 94 0.17 14.67 11.17
CA GLY A 94 -0.30 14.84 9.79
C GLY A 94 0.60 14.17 8.76
N HIS A 95 0.20 14.21 7.49
CA HIS A 95 0.95 13.58 6.39
C HIS A 95 2.08 14.48 5.90
N GLY A 96 3.21 13.85 5.58
CA GLY A 96 4.37 14.51 4.99
C GLY A 96 4.85 13.80 3.74
N LEU A 97 5.26 14.57 2.73
CA LEU A 97 5.91 14.05 1.55
C LEU A 97 7.43 14.14 1.69
N MET A 98 8.12 13.01 1.49
CA MET A 98 9.58 12.95 1.40
C MET A 98 10.05 13.56 0.08
N VAL A 99 10.53 14.81 0.10
CA VAL A 99 10.82 15.57 -1.15
C VAL A 99 12.00 15.01 -1.94
N GLN A 100 12.87 14.25 -1.27
CA GLN A 100 14.02 13.55 -1.87
C GLN A 100 13.67 12.10 -2.27
N GLY A 101 12.40 11.72 -2.21
CA GLY A 101 11.97 10.33 -2.33
C GLY A 101 12.25 9.51 -1.07
N TYR A 102 11.80 8.25 -1.08
CA TYR A 102 11.98 7.32 0.07
C TYR A 102 13.33 6.59 0.06
N ASP A 103 14.05 6.62 -1.07
CA ASP A 103 15.33 5.93 -1.27
C ASP A 103 16.42 6.25 -0.21
N PRO A 104 16.58 7.49 0.30
CA PRO A 104 17.52 7.77 1.38
C PRO A 104 17.27 6.95 2.65
N VAL A 105 16.01 6.66 2.99
CA VAL A 105 15.66 5.83 4.16
C VAL A 105 16.14 4.40 3.94
N ILE A 106 15.90 3.84 2.76
CA ILE A 106 16.31 2.48 2.42
C ILE A 106 17.84 2.37 2.40
N LYS A 107 18.54 3.34 1.81
CA LYS A 107 20.01 3.39 1.80
C LYS A 107 20.60 3.47 3.21
N ALA A 108 19.99 4.25 4.10
CA ALA A 108 20.43 4.35 5.48
C ALA A 108 20.27 3.01 6.23
N LEU A 109 19.14 2.34 6.05
CA LEU A 109 18.87 1.03 6.65
C LEU A 109 19.73 -0.10 6.06
N ALA A 110 20.10 0.00 4.78
CA ALA A 110 20.93 -0.97 4.08
C ALA A 110 22.42 -0.92 4.44
N LYS A 111 22.86 0.15 5.15
CA LYS A 111 24.25 0.34 5.51
C LYS A 111 24.76 -0.82 6.39
N ASP A 112 25.92 -1.35 6.05
CA ASP A 112 26.60 -2.45 6.76
C ASP A 112 25.82 -3.79 6.79
N ILE A 113 24.86 -3.97 5.89
CA ILE A 113 24.14 -5.25 5.68
C ILE A 113 24.66 -5.95 4.42
N ASP A 114 24.90 -7.26 4.49
CA ASP A 114 25.21 -8.08 3.31
C ASP A 114 23.94 -8.30 2.46
N ILE A 115 23.74 -7.45 1.45
CA ILE A 115 22.58 -7.48 0.55
C ILE A 115 22.98 -8.11 -0.80
N ARG A 116 22.33 -9.22 -1.14
CA ARG A 116 22.54 -9.95 -2.40
C ARG A 116 21.41 -9.69 -3.40
N LEU A 117 21.61 -8.73 -4.30
CA LEU A 117 20.68 -8.43 -5.40
C LEU A 117 20.74 -9.51 -6.49
N ASN A 118 19.68 -9.66 -7.29
CA ASN A 118 19.58 -10.68 -8.34
C ASN A 118 19.69 -12.13 -7.82
N HIS A 119 19.17 -12.40 -6.61
CA HIS A 119 19.15 -13.72 -5.97
C HIS A 119 17.68 -14.14 -5.73
N ARG A 120 16.96 -14.49 -6.81
CA ARG A 120 15.55 -14.90 -6.72
C ARG A 120 15.44 -16.26 -6.05
N VAL A 121 14.74 -16.30 -4.92
CA VAL A 121 14.50 -17.53 -4.14
C VAL A 121 13.42 -18.37 -4.82
N ALA A 122 13.72 -19.64 -5.07
CA ALA A 122 12.79 -20.60 -5.65
C ALA A 122 12.22 -21.57 -4.60
N LYS A 123 13.01 -21.90 -3.58
CA LYS A 123 12.64 -22.90 -2.57
C LYS A 123 13.24 -22.59 -1.21
N ILE A 124 12.47 -22.87 -0.16
CA ILE A 124 12.89 -22.78 1.24
C ILE A 124 12.64 -24.13 1.91
N SER A 125 13.72 -24.80 2.30
CA SER A 125 13.69 -26.06 3.05
C SER A 125 14.00 -25.81 4.53
N ASN A 126 13.20 -26.37 5.42
CA ASN A 126 13.39 -26.31 6.86
C ASN A 126 13.51 -27.74 7.41
N GLY A 127 14.72 -28.12 7.82
CA GLY A 127 15.04 -29.47 8.26
C GLY A 127 16.36 -29.54 9.03
N CYS A 128 16.48 -30.52 9.93
CA CYS A 128 17.70 -30.76 10.72
C CYS A 128 18.23 -29.50 11.43
N ASN A 129 17.34 -28.72 12.05
CA ASN A 129 17.69 -27.52 12.80
C ASN A 129 18.31 -26.38 11.96
N LYS A 130 18.15 -26.39 10.64
CA LYS A 130 18.61 -25.32 9.75
C LYS A 130 17.54 -24.94 8.74
N ALA A 131 17.66 -23.72 8.22
CA ALA A 131 16.95 -23.26 7.03
C ALA A 131 17.91 -23.29 5.85
N MET A 132 17.45 -23.83 4.72
CA MET A 132 18.15 -23.82 3.45
C MET A 132 17.31 -23.06 2.43
N VAL A 133 17.92 -22.06 1.80
CA VAL A 133 17.31 -21.22 0.77
C VAL A 133 17.97 -21.56 -0.56
N THR A 134 17.17 -22.05 -1.51
CA THR A 134 17.61 -22.40 -2.86
C THR A 134 17.14 -21.33 -3.84
N LEU A 135 18.07 -20.82 -4.64
CA LEU A 135 17.78 -19.86 -5.70
C LEU A 135 17.31 -20.56 -6.97
N GLU A 136 16.71 -19.79 -7.89
CA GLU A 136 16.31 -20.29 -9.22
C GLU A 136 17.47 -20.90 -10.03
N ASP A 137 18.69 -20.39 -9.85
CA ASP A 137 19.89 -20.93 -10.51
C ASP A 137 20.53 -22.13 -9.79
N GLY A 138 19.88 -22.64 -8.74
CA GLY A 138 20.30 -23.82 -7.99
C GLY A 138 21.32 -23.57 -6.88
N ARG A 139 21.82 -22.34 -6.69
CA ARG A 139 22.69 -22.00 -5.55
C ARG A 139 21.92 -22.10 -4.24
N ASN A 140 22.60 -22.55 -3.18
CA ASN A 140 22.02 -22.77 -1.86
C ASN A 140 22.70 -21.89 -0.80
N PHE A 141 21.87 -21.34 0.09
CA PHE A 141 22.30 -20.66 1.32
C PHE A 141 21.79 -21.47 2.51
N VAL A 142 22.63 -21.66 3.52
CA VAL A 142 22.26 -22.41 4.73
C VAL A 142 22.46 -21.50 5.93
N ALA A 143 21.45 -21.41 6.79
CA ALA A 143 21.45 -20.61 8.01
C ALA A 143 20.75 -21.36 9.16
N ASP A 144 20.96 -20.92 10.39
CA ASP A 144 20.27 -21.51 11.55
C ASP A 144 18.77 -21.18 11.58
N ALA A 145 18.39 -20.03 10.99
CA ALA A 145 17.02 -19.59 10.79
C ALA A 145 16.90 -18.67 9.56
N ALA A 146 15.67 -18.47 9.07
CA ALA A 146 15.36 -17.55 7.99
C ALA A 146 14.14 -16.68 8.33
N ILE A 147 14.20 -15.40 7.97
CA ILE A 147 13.07 -14.47 8.06
C ILE A 147 12.53 -14.27 6.64
N VAL A 148 11.25 -14.54 6.45
CA VAL A 148 10.53 -14.43 5.18
C VAL A 148 9.79 -13.09 5.18
N THR A 149 10.21 -12.17 4.32
CA THR A 149 9.61 -10.83 4.16
C THR A 149 9.09 -10.60 2.75
N VAL A 150 8.85 -11.68 1.99
CA VAL A 150 8.32 -11.56 0.62
C VAL A 150 6.90 -11.00 0.65
N PRO A 151 6.49 -10.20 -0.35
CA PRO A 151 5.13 -9.67 -0.41
C PRO A 151 4.06 -10.76 -0.38
N ILE A 152 2.91 -10.45 0.23
CA ILE A 152 1.81 -11.43 0.34
C ILE A 152 1.32 -11.90 -1.02
N GLY A 153 1.38 -11.05 -2.07
CA GLY A 153 1.09 -11.42 -3.45
C GLY A 153 1.97 -12.58 -3.97
N ILE A 154 3.26 -12.60 -3.61
CA ILE A 154 4.19 -13.68 -3.97
C ILE A 154 3.85 -14.98 -3.23
N LEU A 155 3.48 -14.89 -1.94
CA LEU A 155 3.06 -16.05 -1.16
C LEU A 155 1.75 -16.65 -1.70
N LYS A 156 0.78 -15.80 -2.06
CA LYS A 156 -0.50 -16.21 -2.68
C LYS A 156 -0.30 -16.89 -4.03
N ALA A 157 0.63 -16.40 -4.84
CA ALA A 157 0.95 -16.98 -6.13
C ALA A 157 1.73 -18.31 -6.03
N ASN A 158 2.13 -18.71 -4.82
CA ASN A 158 2.86 -19.95 -4.55
C ASN A 158 4.13 -20.09 -5.42
N LEU A 159 4.85 -18.98 -5.63
CA LEU A 159 6.07 -18.94 -6.45
C LEU A 159 7.31 -19.47 -5.71
N ILE A 160 7.24 -19.62 -4.39
CA ILE A 160 8.32 -20.17 -3.57
C ILE A 160 7.86 -21.51 -3.02
N GLN A 161 8.59 -22.57 -3.34
CA GLN A 161 8.31 -23.89 -2.79
C GLN A 161 8.79 -23.98 -1.34
N PHE A 162 7.90 -24.36 -0.42
CA PHE A 162 8.27 -24.66 0.97
C PHE A 162 8.40 -26.18 1.18
N GLU A 163 9.46 -26.61 1.86
CA GLU A 163 9.68 -28.01 2.25
C GLU A 163 10.08 -28.15 3.72
N PRO A 164 9.29 -28.82 4.59
CA PRO A 164 7.98 -29.39 4.30
C PRO A 164 6.98 -28.31 3.85
N LYS A 165 5.91 -28.75 3.18
CA LYS A 165 4.82 -27.85 2.76
C LYS A 165 4.33 -27.05 3.98
N LEU A 166 3.95 -25.79 3.74
CA LEU A 166 3.32 -24.98 4.78
C LEU A 166 2.06 -25.69 5.30
N PRO A 167 1.80 -25.66 6.63
CA PRO A 167 0.56 -26.20 7.18
C PRO A 167 -0.67 -25.52 6.57
N GLU A 168 -1.78 -26.25 6.47
CA GLU A 168 -3.03 -25.75 5.86
C GLU A 168 -3.51 -24.45 6.48
N TRP A 169 -3.42 -24.31 7.81
CA TRP A 169 -3.81 -23.08 8.52
C TRP A 169 -3.01 -21.84 8.09
N LYS A 170 -1.74 -22.01 7.70
CA LYS A 170 -0.86 -20.94 7.21
C LYS A 170 -1.21 -20.59 5.76
N VAL A 171 -1.45 -21.61 4.93
CA VAL A 171 -1.87 -21.43 3.53
C VAL A 171 -3.23 -20.73 3.46
N ALA A 172 -4.16 -21.10 4.34
CA ALA A 172 -5.45 -20.43 4.49
C ALA A 172 -5.27 -18.97 4.87
N ALA A 173 -4.43 -18.67 5.87
CA ALA A 173 -4.16 -17.28 6.29
C ALA A 173 -3.58 -16.42 5.16
N ILE A 174 -2.63 -16.98 4.39
CA ILE A 174 -2.08 -16.30 3.20
C ILE A 174 -3.17 -16.02 2.17
N SER A 175 -4.13 -16.94 2.01
CA SER A 175 -5.22 -16.82 1.05
C SER A 175 -6.32 -15.85 1.52
N GLU A 176 -6.54 -15.73 2.81
CA GLU A 176 -7.60 -14.91 3.43
C GLU A 176 -7.26 -13.42 3.49
N LEU A 177 -5.98 -13.02 3.57
CA LEU A 177 -5.62 -11.60 3.52
C LEU A 177 -5.82 -11.03 2.11
N GLY A 178 -6.28 -9.79 1.99
CA GLY A 178 -6.42 -9.09 0.71
C GLY A 178 -5.06 -8.60 0.19
N MET A 179 -4.93 -8.49 -1.14
CA MET A 179 -3.82 -7.77 -1.78
C MET A 179 -4.40 -6.74 -2.74
N GLY A 180 -4.23 -5.47 -2.40
CA GLY A 180 -4.69 -4.34 -3.21
C GLY A 180 -3.80 -4.12 -4.43
N ASN A 181 -4.27 -3.25 -5.32
CA ASN A 181 -3.48 -2.75 -6.43
C ASN A 181 -3.70 -1.25 -6.63
N GLU A 182 -2.61 -0.50 -6.61
CA GLU A 182 -2.58 0.93 -6.93
C GLU A 182 -1.36 1.21 -7.80
N ASN A 183 -1.58 1.94 -8.90
CA ASN A 183 -0.54 2.39 -9.82
C ASN A 183 -0.48 3.90 -9.94
N LYS A 184 0.69 4.37 -10.37
CA LYS A 184 1.04 5.78 -10.52
C LYS A 184 1.49 6.06 -11.93
N ILE A 185 0.98 7.15 -12.50
CA ILE A 185 1.49 7.71 -13.76
C ILE A 185 2.10 9.07 -13.43
N ALA A 186 3.43 9.13 -13.33
CA ALA A 186 4.13 10.38 -13.12
C ALA A 186 4.36 11.06 -14.47
N LEU A 187 3.91 12.32 -14.60
CA LEU A 187 4.02 13.15 -15.79
C LEU A 187 4.87 14.37 -15.45
N ARG A 188 6.03 14.50 -16.07
CA ARG A 188 6.91 15.68 -15.95
C ARG A 188 6.70 16.60 -17.14
N PHE A 189 6.56 17.90 -16.88
CA PHE A 189 6.34 18.92 -17.90
C PHE A 189 7.50 19.93 -17.94
N ASP A 190 7.58 20.73 -19.00
CA ASP A 190 8.55 21.84 -19.08
C ASP A 190 8.14 23.05 -18.23
N ARG A 191 6.82 23.22 -18.03
CA ARG A 191 6.25 24.34 -17.27
C ARG A 191 4.99 23.91 -16.53
N VAL A 192 4.71 24.61 -15.43
CA VAL A 192 3.45 24.45 -14.68
C VAL A 192 2.33 25.20 -15.40
N PHE A 193 1.22 24.51 -15.65
CA PHE A 193 -0.02 25.09 -16.22
C PHE A 193 -1.24 24.91 -15.32
N TRP A 194 -1.05 24.37 -14.11
CA TRP A 194 -2.08 24.10 -13.11
C TRP A 194 -1.93 25.01 -11.88
N PRO A 195 -2.97 25.19 -11.05
CA PRO A 195 -2.87 25.96 -9.82
C PRO A 195 -1.98 25.26 -8.78
N ASN A 196 -1.34 26.04 -7.89
CA ASN A 196 -0.48 25.50 -6.84
C ASN A 196 -1.27 24.92 -5.65
N VAL A 197 -1.93 23.79 -5.86
CA VAL A 197 -2.71 23.02 -4.87
C VAL A 197 -2.06 21.66 -4.59
N GLU A 198 -2.41 20.94 -3.52
CA GLU A 198 -1.87 19.58 -3.29
C GLU A 198 -2.39 18.56 -4.32
N LEU A 199 -3.68 18.65 -4.64
CA LEU A 199 -4.40 17.63 -5.39
C LEU A 199 -5.31 18.28 -6.45
N LEU A 200 -5.44 17.62 -7.59
CA LEU A 200 -6.37 17.97 -8.65
C LEU A 200 -7.35 16.79 -8.83
N GLY A 201 -8.58 16.94 -8.35
CA GLY A 201 -9.60 15.89 -8.42
C GLY A 201 -10.38 15.88 -9.74
N ILE A 202 -10.76 14.69 -10.19
CA ILE A 202 -11.62 14.43 -11.35
C ILE A 202 -12.87 13.71 -10.83
N VAL A 203 -14.00 14.38 -10.92
CA VAL A 203 -15.31 13.82 -10.55
C VAL A 203 -15.94 13.14 -11.76
N ALA A 204 -16.70 12.09 -11.52
CA ALA A 204 -17.42 11.32 -12.54
C ALA A 204 -18.63 10.61 -11.92
N PRO A 205 -19.58 10.10 -12.73
CA PRO A 205 -20.76 9.40 -12.24
C PRO A 205 -20.50 8.10 -11.45
N THR A 206 -19.28 7.55 -11.48
CA THR A 206 -18.89 6.36 -10.72
C THR A 206 -17.51 6.54 -10.11
N SER A 207 -17.24 5.91 -8.96
CA SER A 207 -15.92 5.93 -8.32
C SER A 207 -14.81 5.40 -9.23
N TYR A 208 -15.10 4.35 -10.01
CA TYR A 208 -14.19 3.79 -11.01
C TYR A 208 -13.72 4.82 -12.07
N ALA A 209 -14.59 5.75 -12.47
CA ALA A 209 -14.27 6.78 -13.46
C ALA A 209 -13.70 8.07 -12.84
N CYS A 210 -13.73 8.18 -11.51
CA CYS A 210 -13.09 9.27 -10.80
C CYS A 210 -11.56 9.08 -10.79
N GLY A 211 -10.85 10.14 -10.45
CA GLY A 211 -9.40 10.09 -10.32
C GLY A 211 -8.85 11.34 -9.67
N TYR A 212 -7.55 11.36 -9.45
CA TYR A 212 -6.87 12.57 -8.99
C TYR A 212 -5.40 12.59 -9.37
N PHE A 213 -4.85 13.79 -9.48
CA PHE A 213 -3.41 14.01 -9.57
C PHE A 213 -2.87 14.54 -8.25
N LEU A 214 -1.79 13.93 -7.77
CA LEU A 214 -0.92 14.52 -6.76
C LEU A 214 0.01 15.54 -7.41
N ASN A 215 0.08 16.74 -6.86
CA ASN A 215 0.93 17.81 -7.36
C ASN A 215 2.29 17.84 -6.63
N LEU A 216 3.30 17.21 -7.23
CA LEU A 216 4.65 17.21 -6.66
C LEU A 216 5.33 18.57 -6.78
N HIS A 217 4.88 19.46 -7.68
CA HIS A 217 5.44 20.81 -7.77
C HIS A 217 5.28 21.59 -6.45
N LYS A 218 4.15 21.43 -5.76
CA LYS A 218 3.90 22.14 -4.50
C LYS A 218 4.92 21.76 -3.41
N ALA A 219 5.34 20.50 -3.37
CA ALA A 219 6.25 19.98 -2.35
C ALA A 219 7.73 20.00 -2.77
N THR A 220 8.02 19.85 -4.07
CA THR A 220 9.40 19.66 -4.58
C THR A 220 9.89 20.77 -5.50
N GLY A 221 9.00 21.66 -5.97
CA GLY A 221 9.30 22.66 -7.00
C GLY A 221 9.46 22.10 -8.41
N HIS A 222 9.40 20.78 -8.61
CA HIS A 222 9.49 20.18 -9.93
C HIS A 222 8.10 20.09 -10.60
N PRO A 223 7.96 20.45 -11.90
CA PRO A 223 6.69 20.45 -12.63
C PRO A 223 6.22 19.02 -12.94
N VAL A 224 5.80 18.29 -11.90
CA VAL A 224 5.38 16.89 -11.98
C VAL A 224 3.99 16.73 -11.36
N LEU A 225 3.09 16.11 -12.13
CA LEU A 225 1.80 15.61 -11.66
C LEU A 225 1.81 14.09 -11.66
N VAL A 226 1.26 13.47 -10.62
CA VAL A 226 1.17 12.01 -10.52
C VAL A 226 -0.29 11.61 -10.51
N TYR A 227 -0.76 10.96 -11.58
CA TYR A 227 -2.09 10.35 -11.59
C TYR A 227 -2.09 9.09 -10.75
N MET A 228 -3.09 8.94 -9.89
CA MET A 228 -3.24 7.79 -8.99
C MET A 228 -4.40 6.92 -9.48
N ALA A 229 -4.16 5.62 -9.64
CA ALA A 229 -5.11 4.65 -10.16
C ALA A 229 -5.19 3.44 -9.20
N ALA A 230 -6.33 3.17 -8.59
CA ALA A 230 -6.49 2.11 -7.60
C ALA A 230 -7.59 1.10 -7.97
N GLY A 231 -7.60 -0.04 -7.27
CA GLY A 231 -8.62 -1.07 -7.40
C GLY A 231 -8.68 -1.69 -8.80
N ARG A 232 -9.89 -2.03 -9.25
CA ARG A 232 -10.15 -2.62 -10.58
C ARG A 232 -9.60 -1.75 -11.71
N PHE A 233 -9.67 -0.42 -11.58
CA PHE A 233 -9.12 0.48 -12.59
C PHE A 233 -7.60 0.34 -12.73
N ALA A 234 -6.87 0.08 -11.65
CA ALA A 234 -5.42 -0.16 -11.70
C ALA A 234 -5.08 -1.40 -12.54
N TYR A 235 -5.86 -2.48 -12.44
CA TYR A 235 -5.70 -3.69 -13.25
C TYR A 235 -6.01 -3.47 -14.74
N ASP A 236 -7.00 -2.63 -15.05
CA ASP A 236 -7.31 -2.27 -16.43
C ASP A 236 -6.22 -1.37 -17.03
N LEU A 237 -5.69 -0.43 -16.26
CA LEU A 237 -4.55 0.39 -16.64
C LEU A 237 -3.32 -0.47 -16.97
N GLU A 238 -3.08 -1.53 -16.20
CA GLU A 238 -1.96 -2.46 -16.42
C GLU A 238 -2.04 -3.25 -17.75
N LYS A 239 -3.18 -3.23 -18.45
CA LYS A 239 -3.32 -3.84 -19.78
C LYS A 239 -2.91 -2.90 -20.91
N LEU A 240 -2.85 -1.60 -20.64
CA LEU A 240 -2.46 -0.59 -21.62
C LEU A 240 -0.95 -0.51 -21.74
N PRO A 241 -0.38 -0.27 -22.94
CA PRO A 241 1.01 0.18 -23.07
C PRO A 241 1.27 1.52 -22.34
N ASP A 242 2.52 1.80 -21.97
CA ASP A 242 2.86 2.98 -21.16
C ASP A 242 2.46 4.32 -21.81
N ASP A 243 2.62 4.44 -23.13
CA ASP A 243 2.21 5.63 -23.89
C ASP A 243 0.69 5.81 -23.86
N SER A 244 -0.07 4.71 -23.96
CA SER A 244 -1.54 4.72 -23.87
C SER A 244 -2.02 5.09 -22.46
N ALA A 245 -1.36 4.61 -21.41
CA ALA A 245 -1.63 5.00 -20.03
C ALA A 245 -1.31 6.49 -19.79
N ALA A 246 -0.16 6.97 -20.27
CA ALA A 246 0.21 8.38 -20.20
C ALA A 246 -0.79 9.27 -20.97
N ASN A 247 -1.20 8.84 -22.17
CA ASN A 247 -2.20 9.53 -22.99
C ASN A 247 -3.57 9.57 -22.29
N PHE A 248 -3.96 8.50 -21.59
CA PHE A 248 -5.16 8.51 -20.75
C PHE A 248 -5.09 9.59 -19.67
N ALA A 249 -4.02 9.63 -18.88
CA ALA A 249 -3.84 10.65 -17.85
C ALA A 249 -3.81 12.08 -18.46
N MET A 250 -3.12 12.26 -19.58
CA MET A 250 -3.11 13.52 -20.33
C MET A 250 -4.49 13.93 -20.84
N SER A 251 -5.32 12.97 -21.24
CA SER A 251 -6.71 13.25 -21.67
C SER A 251 -7.54 13.83 -20.53
N GLN A 252 -7.31 13.39 -19.28
CA GLN A 252 -7.97 13.97 -18.11
C GLN A 252 -7.45 15.38 -17.84
N LEU A 253 -6.14 15.61 -17.93
CA LEU A 253 -5.57 16.95 -17.78
C LEU A 253 -6.09 17.92 -18.83
N LYS A 254 -6.23 17.50 -20.10
CA LYS A 254 -6.77 18.36 -21.17
C LYS A 254 -8.22 18.73 -20.96
N LYS A 255 -9.02 17.90 -20.28
CA LYS A 255 -10.39 18.26 -19.86
C LYS A 255 -10.38 19.38 -18.81
N MET A 256 -9.40 19.36 -17.89
CA MET A 256 -9.25 20.36 -16.83
C MET A 256 -8.59 21.65 -17.32
N PHE A 257 -7.58 21.51 -18.18
CA PHE A 257 -6.72 22.56 -18.70
C PHE A 257 -6.56 22.35 -20.22
N PRO A 258 -7.42 22.99 -21.05
CA PRO A 258 -7.37 22.82 -22.51
C PRO A 258 -6.01 23.14 -23.14
N ASP A 259 -5.24 24.02 -22.51
CA ASP A 259 -3.89 24.43 -22.95
C ASP A 259 -2.75 23.58 -22.34
N ALA A 260 -3.06 22.45 -21.70
CA ALA A 260 -2.07 21.55 -21.13
C ALA A 260 -1.07 21.10 -22.21
N THR A 261 0.21 21.30 -21.95
CA THR A 261 1.29 20.83 -22.82
C THR A 261 1.54 19.34 -22.61
N GLU A 262 2.07 18.67 -23.63
CA GLU A 262 2.52 17.29 -23.47
C GLU A 262 3.64 17.17 -22.42
N PRO A 263 3.73 16.04 -21.71
CA PRO A 263 4.82 15.78 -20.77
C PRO A 263 6.11 15.53 -21.54
N VAL A 264 7.23 16.04 -21.02
CA VAL A 264 8.57 15.74 -21.55
C VAL A 264 9.07 14.37 -21.14
N GLN A 265 8.49 13.81 -20.08
CA GLN A 265 8.82 12.48 -19.58
C GLN A 265 7.63 11.93 -18.80
N TYR A 266 7.41 10.63 -18.89
CA TYR A 266 6.44 9.93 -18.08
C TYR A 266 7.00 8.61 -17.54
N LEU A 267 6.44 8.15 -16.42
CA LEU A 267 6.69 6.84 -15.83
C LEU A 267 5.36 6.23 -15.41
N VAL A 268 5.17 4.95 -15.69
CA VAL A 268 3.96 4.17 -15.36
C VAL A 268 4.37 3.01 -14.47
N SER A 269 3.80 2.89 -13.28
CA SER A 269 4.00 1.69 -12.44
C SER A 269 3.01 0.59 -12.81
N ARG A 270 3.38 -0.67 -12.51
CA ARG A 270 2.54 -1.85 -12.71
C ARG A 270 2.74 -2.84 -11.57
N TRP A 271 2.21 -2.51 -10.40
CA TRP A 271 2.45 -3.29 -9.18
C TRP A 271 1.76 -4.65 -9.19
N GLY A 272 0.56 -4.75 -9.77
CA GLY A 272 -0.20 -6.00 -9.90
C GLY A 272 0.49 -7.05 -10.76
N THR A 273 1.28 -6.63 -11.74
CA THR A 273 2.06 -7.48 -12.65
C THR A 273 3.57 -7.46 -12.39
N ASP A 274 4.05 -6.71 -11.38
CA ASP A 274 5.45 -6.77 -10.97
C ASP A 274 5.77 -8.19 -10.45
N PRO A 275 6.73 -8.89 -11.05
CA PRO A 275 7.03 -10.28 -10.71
C PRO A 275 7.64 -10.45 -9.30
N ASN A 276 7.95 -9.38 -8.58
CA ASN A 276 8.48 -9.39 -7.21
C ASN A 276 7.45 -8.91 -6.17
N SER A 277 6.30 -8.39 -6.58
CA SER A 277 5.27 -7.87 -5.67
C SER A 277 3.91 -8.53 -5.86
N LEU A 278 3.43 -8.63 -7.11
CA LEU A 278 2.09 -9.12 -7.47
C LEU A 278 0.96 -8.41 -6.69
N GLY A 279 1.01 -7.08 -6.70
CA GLY A 279 0.12 -6.16 -5.99
C GLY A 279 0.89 -5.01 -5.35
N CYS A 280 0.19 -4.09 -4.69
CA CYS A 280 0.83 -2.98 -3.96
C CYS A 280 0.99 -3.27 -2.45
N TYR A 281 -0.11 -3.48 -1.72
CA TYR A 281 -0.13 -3.68 -0.28
C TYR A 281 -1.40 -4.41 0.18
N SER A 282 -1.36 -5.02 1.37
CA SER A 282 -2.48 -5.78 1.91
C SER A 282 -3.65 -4.92 2.40
N TYR A 283 -4.83 -5.54 2.49
CA TYR A 283 -6.02 -4.98 3.12
C TYR A 283 -6.86 -6.08 3.79
N ASP A 284 -7.69 -5.68 4.76
CA ASP A 284 -8.63 -6.59 5.43
C ASP A 284 -9.88 -6.84 4.56
N VAL A 285 -10.07 -8.10 4.16
CA VAL A 285 -11.23 -8.51 3.36
C VAL A 285 -12.49 -8.64 4.21
N VAL A 286 -13.65 -8.51 3.58
CA VAL A 286 -14.94 -8.81 4.21
C VAL A 286 -14.95 -10.25 4.75
N GLY A 287 -15.30 -10.40 6.03
CA GLY A 287 -15.44 -11.72 6.67
C GLY A 287 -14.11 -12.35 7.10
N MET A 288 -13.03 -11.55 7.16
CA MET A 288 -11.73 -11.99 7.64
C MET A 288 -11.81 -12.62 9.05
N PRO A 289 -11.19 -13.79 9.27
CA PRO A 289 -11.11 -14.40 10.61
C PRO A 289 -10.32 -13.53 11.60
N SER A 290 -10.76 -13.49 12.86
CA SER A 290 -10.10 -12.69 13.91
C SER A 290 -8.68 -13.15 14.25
N ASP A 291 -8.36 -14.42 13.99
CA ASP A 291 -7.05 -15.03 14.25
C ASP A 291 -6.08 -14.91 13.06
N LEU A 292 -6.46 -14.20 11.99
CA LEU A 292 -5.69 -14.14 10.75
C LEU A 292 -4.24 -13.73 11.00
N TYR A 293 -4.02 -12.61 11.69
CA TYR A 293 -2.68 -12.07 11.94
C TYR A 293 -1.85 -12.98 12.84
N GLU A 294 -2.47 -13.69 13.79
CA GLU A 294 -1.79 -14.70 14.61
C GLU A 294 -1.26 -15.82 13.72
N ARG A 295 -2.11 -16.33 12.82
CA ARG A 295 -1.72 -17.35 11.84
C ARG A 295 -0.68 -16.83 10.86
N LEU A 296 -0.76 -15.60 10.34
CA LEU A 296 0.25 -15.06 9.43
C LEU A 296 1.63 -14.94 10.12
N ARG A 297 1.67 -14.44 11.35
CA ARG A 297 2.90 -14.20 12.12
C ARG A 297 3.53 -15.45 12.71
N ALA A 298 2.74 -16.51 12.95
CA ALA A 298 3.22 -17.70 13.66
C ALA A 298 4.48 -18.32 13.00
N PRO A 299 5.58 -18.56 13.74
CA PRO A 299 6.77 -19.16 13.16
C PRO A 299 6.54 -20.63 12.79
N LEU A 300 7.36 -21.15 11.87
CA LEU A 300 7.36 -22.56 11.45
C LEU A 300 8.76 -23.15 11.60
N GLY A 301 9.04 -23.78 12.73
CA GLY A 301 10.38 -24.27 13.07
C GLY A 301 11.39 -23.11 13.09
N ASN A 302 12.34 -23.09 12.15
CA ASN A 302 13.32 -22.00 12.04
C ASN A 302 12.95 -20.92 11.01
N LEU A 303 11.69 -20.89 10.56
CA LEU A 303 11.16 -19.87 9.65
C LEU A 303 10.32 -18.86 10.43
N PHE A 304 10.66 -17.59 10.28
CA PHE A 304 9.94 -16.45 10.84
C PHE A 304 9.39 -15.59 9.71
N PHE A 305 8.36 -14.81 9.98
CA PHE A 305 7.69 -14.00 8.95
C PHE A 305 7.64 -12.55 9.39
N GLY A 306 7.95 -11.64 8.47
CA GLY A 306 7.82 -10.19 8.63
C GLY A 306 7.30 -9.54 7.34
N GLY A 307 7.23 -8.21 7.31
CA GLY A 307 6.70 -7.45 6.17
C GLY A 307 5.39 -6.74 6.49
N GLU A 308 4.95 -5.86 5.59
CA GLU A 308 3.82 -4.96 5.81
C GLU A 308 2.51 -5.71 6.12
N ALA A 309 2.27 -6.81 5.41
CA ALA A 309 1.09 -7.67 5.55
C ALA A 309 0.98 -8.37 6.91
N LEU A 310 2.02 -8.27 7.74
CA LEU A 310 2.06 -8.81 9.09
C LEU A 310 1.94 -7.71 10.15
N SER A 311 1.75 -6.46 9.76
CA SER A 311 1.41 -5.36 10.67
C SER A 311 -0.09 -5.29 10.86
N MET A 312 -0.56 -5.31 12.11
CA MET A 312 -1.99 -5.28 12.43
C MET A 312 -2.45 -3.83 12.58
N ASP A 313 -1.64 -3.01 13.23
CA ASP A 313 -1.99 -1.62 13.55
C ASP A 313 -1.66 -0.66 12.38
N HIS A 314 -0.81 -1.09 11.45
CA HIS A 314 -0.28 -0.27 10.35
C HIS A 314 -0.05 -1.07 9.06
N GLN A 315 -1.03 -1.88 8.64
CA GLN A 315 -0.95 -2.59 7.35
C GLN A 315 -0.76 -1.63 6.17
N GLY A 316 -0.17 -2.10 5.08
CA GLY A 316 0.05 -1.33 3.86
C GLY A 316 1.06 -0.19 3.95
N SER A 317 1.83 -0.11 5.05
CA SER A 317 2.71 1.00 5.33
C SER A 317 4.19 0.60 5.48
N VAL A 318 5.09 1.55 5.24
CA VAL A 318 6.53 1.35 5.43
C VAL A 318 6.89 1.19 6.91
N HIS A 319 6.27 1.98 7.81
CA HIS A 319 6.51 1.85 9.25
C HIS A 319 5.93 0.54 9.81
N GLY A 320 4.81 0.05 9.28
CA GLY A 320 4.30 -1.29 9.56
C GLY A 320 5.28 -2.39 9.14
N ALA A 321 5.83 -2.30 7.93
CA ALA A 321 6.86 -3.23 7.46
C ALA A 321 8.09 -3.25 8.37
N TYR A 322 8.55 -2.06 8.77
CA TYR A 322 9.70 -1.90 9.68
C TYR A 322 9.43 -2.54 11.05
N SER A 323 8.30 -2.22 11.68
CA SER A 323 7.91 -2.78 12.98
C SER A 323 7.73 -4.30 12.93
N ALA A 324 7.09 -4.82 11.88
CA ALA A 324 6.95 -6.26 11.67
C ALA A 324 8.30 -6.95 11.44
N GLY A 325 9.24 -6.28 10.76
CA GLY A 325 10.62 -6.75 10.59
C GLY A 325 11.37 -6.86 11.92
N ILE A 326 11.27 -5.85 12.78
CA ILE A 326 11.84 -5.87 14.14
C ILE A 326 11.25 -7.03 14.95
N MET A 327 9.93 -7.19 14.93
CA MET A 327 9.24 -8.28 15.63
C MET A 327 9.74 -9.66 15.17
N ALA A 328 9.86 -9.86 13.86
CA ALA A 328 10.38 -11.11 13.31
C ALA A 328 11.84 -11.38 13.73
N ALA A 329 12.69 -10.35 13.73
CA ALA A 329 14.07 -10.44 14.17
C ALA A 329 14.19 -10.80 15.66
N GLN A 330 13.40 -10.16 16.53
CA GLN A 330 13.38 -10.46 17.96
C GLN A 330 12.88 -11.87 18.26
N ASN A 331 11.86 -12.34 17.54
CA ASN A 331 11.37 -13.71 17.67
C ASN A 331 12.41 -14.73 17.22
N CYS A 332 13.10 -14.45 16.11
CA CYS A 332 14.22 -15.26 15.62
C CYS A 332 15.37 -15.31 16.63
N GLU A 333 15.78 -14.16 17.18
CA GLU A 333 16.85 -14.07 18.19
C GLU A 333 16.50 -14.89 19.43
N ARG A 334 15.29 -14.72 19.99
CA ARG A 334 14.84 -15.46 21.18
C ARG A 334 14.84 -16.97 20.93
N HIS A 335 14.37 -17.41 19.76
CA HIS A 335 14.38 -18.81 19.38
C HIS A 335 15.80 -19.37 19.30
N LEU A 336 16.73 -18.66 18.66
CA LEU A 336 18.11 -19.10 18.52
C LEU A 336 18.83 -19.15 19.88
N LEU A 337 18.63 -18.16 20.76
CA LEU A 337 19.20 -18.17 22.11
C LEU A 337 18.69 -19.35 22.94
N ASN A 338 17.39 -19.64 22.87
CA ASN A 338 16.82 -20.79 23.58
C ASN A 338 17.37 -22.12 23.04
N ARG A 339 17.63 -22.22 21.73
CA ARG A 339 18.06 -23.47 21.10
C ARG A 339 19.57 -23.71 21.17
N LEU A 340 20.38 -22.66 21.02
CA LEU A 340 21.84 -22.73 20.90
C LEU A 340 22.57 -22.35 22.20
N GLY A 341 21.84 -21.87 23.22
CA GLY A 341 22.40 -21.34 24.46
C GLY A 341 22.79 -19.87 24.36
N ASN A 342 23.49 -19.34 25.37
CA ASN A 342 24.05 -17.99 25.34
C ASN A 342 25.13 -17.91 24.24
N LEU A 343 24.70 -17.57 23.03
CA LEU A 343 25.59 -17.15 21.96
C LEU A 343 26.31 -15.89 22.44
N GLU A 344 27.64 -15.91 22.53
CA GLU A 344 28.40 -14.67 22.53
C GLU A 344 27.99 -13.94 21.26
N LYS A 345 27.30 -12.80 21.43
CA LYS A 345 27.05 -11.89 20.31
C LYS A 345 28.42 -11.49 19.82
N LEU A 346 28.83 -12.03 18.67
CA LEU A 346 29.82 -11.34 17.84
C LEU A 346 29.18 -9.99 17.55
N GLN A 347 29.61 -8.95 18.27
CA GLN A 347 29.49 -7.61 17.75
C GLN A 347 30.27 -7.68 16.44
N LEU A 348 29.55 -7.77 15.32
CA LEU A 348 30.01 -7.08 14.14
C LEU A 348 30.26 -5.67 14.66
N ASP A 349 31.54 -5.32 14.83
CA ASP A 349 31.96 -3.96 15.14
C ASP A 349 31.36 -3.09 14.04
N SER A 350 30.12 -2.67 14.24
CA SER A 350 29.58 -1.54 13.55
C SER A 350 30.53 -0.44 13.98
N PHE A 351 31.16 0.22 13.03
CA PHE A 351 31.87 1.48 13.21
C PHE A 351 30.88 2.58 13.68
N ARG A 352 30.13 2.33 14.76
CA ARG A 352 29.13 3.21 15.37
C ARG A 352 29.78 4.37 16.11
N HIS A 353 31.10 4.36 16.29
CA HIS A 353 31.79 5.43 17.01
C HIS A 353 32.21 6.63 16.15
N GLU A 354 32.00 6.62 14.83
CA GLU A 354 32.34 7.78 13.97
C GLU A 354 31.18 8.35 13.14
N ILE A 355 29.97 7.80 13.21
CA ILE A 355 28.86 8.26 12.34
C ILE A 355 27.88 9.12 13.12
N LEU A 356 28.31 10.35 13.44
CA LEU A 356 27.41 11.47 13.72
C LEU A 356 27.44 12.55 12.62
N GLU A 357 28.17 12.36 11.51
CA GLU A 357 28.41 13.46 10.54
C GLU A 357 27.94 13.25 9.10
N THR A 358 27.27 12.14 8.77
CA THR A 358 26.47 12.08 7.54
C THR A 358 25.01 11.84 7.87
N ALA A 359 24.42 12.75 8.64
CA ALA A 359 22.98 12.90 8.67
C ALA A 359 22.56 13.43 7.30
N PHE A 360 21.99 12.57 6.45
CA PHE A 360 21.25 13.06 5.29
C PHE A 360 20.00 13.76 5.83
N PRO A 361 19.88 15.10 5.71
CA PRO A 361 18.71 15.79 6.23
C PRO A 361 17.50 15.31 5.43
N LEU A 362 16.63 14.53 6.08
CA LEU A 362 15.34 14.17 5.50
C LEU A 362 14.51 15.44 5.38
N GLN A 363 14.25 15.83 4.14
CA GLN A 363 13.40 16.98 3.85
C GLN A 363 11.96 16.49 3.67
N ILE A 364 11.08 16.97 4.54
CA ILE A 364 9.66 16.61 4.57
C ILE A 364 8.85 17.86 4.30
N SER A 365 8.07 17.85 3.22
CA SER A 365 7.03 18.86 3.00
C SER A 365 5.76 18.39 3.68
N ARG A 366 5.19 19.19 4.59
CA ARG A 366 3.84 18.93 5.07
C ARG A 366 2.86 19.17 3.92
N MET A 367 1.95 18.22 3.74
CA MET A 367 0.83 18.34 2.80
C MET A 367 -0.40 18.86 3.55
#